data_AF-A0A329E748-F1
#
_entry.id   AF-A0A329E748-F1
#
_cell.length_a   1.000
_cell.length_b   1.000
_cell.length_c   1.000
_cell.angle_alpha   90.00
_cell.angle_beta   90.00
_cell.angle_gamma   90.00
#
_symmetry.space_group_name_H-M   'P 1'
#
loop_
_entity.id
_entity.type
_entity.pdbx_description
1 polymer ?
#
loop_
_entity_poly.entity_id
_entity_poly.type
_entity_poly.pdbx_seq_one_letter_code
_entity_poly.pdbx_strand_id
1 'polypeptide(L)' 'MGKNDSWASDFHAPILTLAKDELLNLFSNFDIIEFNERDEDGTTMVGDTKHWHIYSVVAVKRT' A
#
# COMPACT_ATOMS: atom_id res chain seq x y z
N MET A 1 -2.24 -2.75 1.39
CA MET A 1 -2.18 -1.27 1.50
C MET A 1 -1.43 -0.89 2.76
N GLY A 2 -1.05 0.37 2.93
CA GLY A 2 -0.39 0.81 4.16
C GLY A 2 -1.36 0.99 5.32
N LYS A 3 -0.81 1.08 6.53
CA LYS A 3 -1.59 1.14 7.78
C LYS A 3 -2.36 2.44 7.96
N ASN A 4 -1.95 3.52 7.29
CA ASN A 4 -2.60 4.84 7.41
C ASN A 4 -3.78 5.03 6.41
N ASP A 5 -4.07 4.06 5.54
CA ASP A 5 -5.16 4.21 4.58
C ASP A 5 -6.51 4.33 5.30
N SER A 6 -7.39 5.26 4.89
CA SER A 6 -8.71 5.41 5.51
C SER A 6 -9.59 4.15 5.39
N TRP A 7 -9.31 3.24 4.45
CA TRP A 7 -10.01 1.95 4.36
C TRP A 7 -9.51 0.92 5.38
N ALA A 8 -8.42 1.18 6.10
CA ALA A 8 -7.90 0.27 7.12
C ALA A 8 -8.87 0.07 8.29
N SER A 9 -9.59 1.13 8.68
CA SER A 9 -10.53 1.13 9.81
C SER A 9 -11.99 0.92 9.38
N ASP A 10 -12.37 1.42 8.21
CA ASP A 10 -13.78 1.71 7.89
C ASP A 10 -14.35 0.87 6.74
N PHE A 11 -13.66 -0.19 6.31
CA PHE A 11 -14.16 -1.07 5.26
C PHE A 11 -14.99 -2.24 5.81
N HIS A 12 -16.01 -2.65 5.06
CA HIS A 12 -16.97 -3.70 5.47
C HIS A 12 -16.38 -5.12 5.57
N ALA A 13 -15.10 -5.30 5.22
CA ALA A 13 -14.40 -6.58 5.29
C ALA A 13 -12.99 -6.38 5.86
N PRO A 14 -12.40 -7.39 6.51
CA PRO A 14 -11.00 -7.33 6.93
C PRO A 14 -10.09 -7.12 5.74
N ILE A 15 -9.28 -6.05 5.77
CA ILE A 15 -8.24 -5.79 4.78
C ILE A 15 -6.88 -5.96 5.44
N LEU A 16 -5.97 -6.67 4.75
CA LEU A 16 -4.59 -6.74 5.17
C LEU A 16 -3.90 -5.39 4.93
N THR A 17 -3.52 -4.74 6.03
CA THR A 17 -2.64 -3.58 6.05
C THR A 17 -1.24 -4.00 6.47
N LEU A 18 -0.24 -3.42 5.82
CA LEU A 18 1.17 -3.76 6.06
C LEU A 18 1.97 -2.49 6.29
N ALA A 19 2.87 -2.55 7.27
CA ALA A 19 3.98 -1.62 7.33
C ALA A 19 4.96 -1.91 6.19
N LYS A 20 5.78 -0.91 5.86
CA LYS A 20 6.70 -0.99 4.74
C LYS A 20 7.67 -2.18 4.85
N ASP A 21 8.19 -2.43 6.04
CA ASP A 21 9.09 -3.55 6.33
C ASP A 21 8.40 -4.91 6.18
N GLU A 22 7.17 -5.05 6.70
CA GLU A 22 6.35 -6.25 6.53
C GLU A 22 6.11 -6.55 5.05
N LEU A 23 5.83 -5.51 4.26
CA LEU A 23 5.64 -5.61 2.82
C LEU A 23 6.94 -5.98 2.08
N LEU A 24 8.05 -5.32 2.39
CA LEU A 24 9.35 -5.63 1.77
C LEU A 24 9.79 -7.08 2.07
N ASN A 25 9.47 -7.60 3.26
CA ASN A 25 9.73 -8.99 3.61
C ASN A 25 8.97 -9.98 2.70
N LEU A 26 7.78 -9.64 2.19
CA LEU A 26 7.07 -10.48 1.22
C LEU A 26 7.83 -10.62 -0.11
N PHE A 27 8.66 -9.63 -0.45
CA PHE A 27 9.48 -9.61 -1.65
C PHE A 27 10.92 -10.07 -1.39
N SER A 28 11.19 -10.76 -0.27
CA SER A 28 12.55 -11.20 0.09
C SER A 28 13.23 -12.06 -0.98
N ASN A 29 12.46 -12.76 -1.81
CA ASN A 29 12.94 -13.62 -2.91
C ASN A 29 12.91 -12.93 -4.29
N PHE A 30 12.75 -11.61 -4.30
CA PHE A 30 12.69 -10.81 -5.52
C PHE A 30 13.75 -9.71 -5.48
N ASP A 31 14.20 -9.31 -6.66
CA ASP A 31 14.93 -8.06 -6.88
C ASP A 31 13.92 -6.96 -7.18
N ILE A 32 13.77 -6.01 -6.26
CA ILE A 32 12.88 -4.87 -6.42
C ILE A 32 13.57 -3.86 -7.36
N ILE A 33 12.91 -3.58 -8.48
CA ILE A 33 13.36 -2.60 -9.49
C ILE A 33 12.82 -1.21 -9.16
N GLU A 34 11.55 -1.15 -8.75
CA GLU A 34 10.89 0.09 -8.40
C GLU A 34 10.02 -0.12 -7.17
N PHE A 35 10.11 0.84 -6.25
CA PHE A 35 9.27 0.91 -5.06
C PHE A 35 8.79 2.35 -4.90
N ASN A 36 7.47 2.55 -4.96
CA ASN A 36 6.85 3.84 -4.73
C ASN A 36 5.81 3.72 -3.62
N GLU A 37 5.85 4.66 -2.69
CA GLU A 37 4.95 4.75 -1.55
C GLU A 37 4.28 6.12 -1.63
N ARG A 38 2.94 6.10 -1.58
CA ARG A 38 2.11 7.30 -1.53
C ARG A 38 1.30 7.22 -0.24
N ASP A 39 1.54 8.16 0.66
CA ASP A 39 0.82 8.34 1.92
C ASP A 39 0.33 9.79 1.95
N GLU A 40 -0.86 10.01 1.40
CA GLU A 40 -1.35 11.37 1.10
C GLU A 40 -2.88 11.48 1.11
N ASP A 41 -3.36 12.68 1.40
CA ASP A 41 -4.76 13.04 1.24
C ASP A 41 -5.09 13.28 -0.24
N GLY A 42 -6.21 12.72 -0.69
CA GLY A 42 -6.75 12.92 -2.03
C GLY A 42 -8.25 13.23 -1.98
N THR A 43 -8.75 13.87 -3.03
CA THR A 43 -10.19 14.08 -3.21
C THR A 43 -10.78 12.93 -4.00
N THR A 44 -11.82 12.30 -3.47
CA THR A 44 -12.57 11.26 -4.18
C THR A 44 -13.41 11.89 -5.29
N MET A 45 -13.91 11.06 -6.21
CA MET A 45 -14.76 11.54 -7.31
C MET A 45 -16.05 12.21 -6.82
N VAL A 46 -16.53 11.88 -5.62
CA VAL A 46 -17.74 12.46 -5.00
C VAL A 46 -17.45 13.72 -4.18
N GLY A 47 -16.18 14.16 -4.11
CA GLY A 47 -15.77 15.40 -3.44
C GLY A 47 -15.27 15.22 -2.00
N ASP A 48 -15.39 14.03 -1.43
CA ASP A 48 -14.93 13.76 -0.07
C ASP A 48 -13.42 13.58 -0.02
N THR A 49 -12.79 14.05 1.07
CA THR A 49 -11.37 13.78 1.35
C THR A 49 -11.18 12.34 1.79
N LYS A 50 -10.20 11.66 1.21
CA LYS A 50 -9.75 10.33 1.61
C LYS A 50 -8.23 10.33 1.76
N HIS A 51 -7.75 9.71 2.83
CA HIS A 51 -6.33 9.40 2.98
C HIS A 51 -6.00 8.10 2.25
N TRP A 52 -5.01 8.15 1.35
CA TRP A 52 -4.53 7.01 0.58
C TRP A 52 -3.15 6.59 1.08
N HIS A 53 -3.00 5.31 1.40
CA HIS A 53 -1.69 4.73 1.70
C HIS A 53 -1.43 3.53 0.79
N ILE A 54 -0.74 3.78 -0.33
CA ILE A 54 -0.55 2.85 -1.43
C ILE A 54 0.94 2.54 -1.61
N TYR A 55 1.23 1.25 -1.83
CA TYR A 55 2.54 0.79 -2.27
C TYR A 55 2.43 0.26 -3.70
N SER A 56 3.30 0.76 -4.58
CA SER A 56 3.50 0.26 -5.94
C SER A 56 4.88 -0.38 -6.00
N VAL A 57 4.95 -1.64 -6.40
CA VAL A 57 6.20 -2.41 -6.43
C VAL A 57 6.34 -3.11 -7.77
N VAL A 58 7.50 -2.92 -8.42
CA VAL A 58 7.93 -3.68 -9.58
C VAL A 58 9.14 -4.51 -9.17
N ALA A 59 9.05 -5.83 -9.29
CA ALA A 59 10.10 -6.73 -8.86
C ALA A 59 10.25 -7.95 -9.78
N VAL A 60 11.47 -8.47 -9.87
CA VAL A 60 11.81 -9.67 -10.64
C VAL A 60 12.11 -10.82 -9.69
N LYS A 61 11.53 -11.99 -9.95
CA LYS A 61 11.76 -13.17 -9.11
C LYS A 61 13.20 -13.65 -9.31
N ARG A 62 13.92 -13.89 -8.21
CA ARG A 62 15.25 -14.51 -8.27
C ARG A 62 15.11 -15.98 -8.70
N THR A 63 15.95 -16.41 -9.64
CA THR A 63 16.03 -17.79 -10.14
C THR A 63 16.77 -18.69 -9.18
#